data_AF-A0A9E3TNC6-F1
#
_entry.id   AF-A0A9E3TNC6-F1
#
_cell.length_a   1.000
_cell.length_b   1.000
_cell.length_c   1.000
_cell.angle_alpha   90.00
_cell.angle_beta   90.00
_cell.angle_gamma   90.00
#
_symmetry.space_group_name_H-M   'P 1'
#
loop_
_entity.id
_entity.type
_entity.pdbx_description
1 polymer ?
#
loop_
_entity_poly.entity_id
_entity_poly.type
_entity_poly.pdbx_seq_one_letter_code
_entity_poly.pdbx_strand_id
1 'polypeptide(L)'
;MTFQEKKRWKEWADGLRQEMMSSQIADVTKSVDAIIAATAMTKGEKTVRSERFWLACQAGTSPNEFLAKAGFEIEFESDKDRRVERVTLKLNPTWKAILQGVLDRNAT
;
A
#
# COMPACT_ATOMS: atom_id res chain seq x y z
N MET A 1 4.10 -10.89 12.31
CA MET A 1 3.06 -9.90 12.67
C MET A 1 2.10 -10.50 13.67
N THR A 2 1.81 -9.76 14.73
CA THR A 2 0.73 -10.04 15.69
C THR A 2 -0.65 -9.84 15.02
N PHE A 3 -1.71 -10.33 15.66
CA PHE A 3 -3.08 -10.10 15.20
C PHE A 3 -3.43 -8.60 15.12
N GLN A 4 -2.98 -7.80 16.10
CA GLN A 4 -3.22 -6.36 16.12
C GLN A 4 -2.51 -5.63 14.97
N GLU A 5 -1.27 -6.02 14.67
CA GLU A 5 -0.54 -5.47 13.52
C GLU A 5 -1.26 -5.79 12.20
N LYS A 6 -1.73 -7.04 12.03
CA LYS A 6 -2.49 -7.42 10.83
C LYS A 6 -3.77 -6.59 10.68
N LYS A 7 -4.51 -6.37 11.78
CA LYS A 7 -5.71 -5.54 11.78
C LYS A 7 -5.39 -4.09 11.35
N ARG A 8 -4.36 -3.47 11.95
CA ARG A 8 -3.94 -2.10 11.61
C ARG A 8 -3.48 -1.97 10.16
N TRP A 9 -2.75 -2.95 9.64
CA TRP A 9 -2.36 -2.97 8.23
C TRP A 9 -3.54 -3.03 7.29
N LYS A 10 -4.53 -3.87 7.60
CA LYS A 10 -5.78 -3.94 6.84
C LYS A 10 -6.53 -2.60 6.88
N GLU A 11 -6.75 -2.05 8.07
CA GLU A 11 -7.46 -0.78 8.25
C GLU A 11 -6.76 0.37 7.52
N TRP A 12 -5.43 0.41 7.59
CA TRP A 12 -4.63 1.40 6.87
C TRP A 12 -4.74 1.24 5.35
N ALA A 13 -4.65 0.01 4.81
CA ALA A 13 -4.77 -0.24 3.37
C ALA A 13 -6.18 0.11 2.86
N ASP A 14 -7.22 -0.31 3.57
CA ASP A 14 -8.61 0.01 3.21
C ASP A 14 -8.86 1.53 3.27
N GLY A 15 -8.36 2.20 4.32
CA GLY A 15 -8.46 3.65 4.48
C GLY A 15 -7.71 4.42 3.39
N LEU A 16 -6.49 3.99 3.03
CA LEU A 16 -5.73 4.61 1.96
C LEU A 16 -6.46 4.52 0.62
N ARG A 17 -7.09 3.37 0.31
CA ARG A 17 -7.86 3.25 -0.92
C ARG A 17 -9.04 4.20 -0.93
N GLN A 18 -9.77 4.31 0.19
CA GLN A 18 -10.88 5.26 0.29
C GLN A 18 -10.41 6.70 0.08
N GLU A 19 -9.30 7.09 0.73
CA GLU A 19 -8.67 8.41 0.55
C GLU A 19 -8.32 8.68 -0.92
N MET A 20 -7.73 7.70 -1.60
CA MET A 20 -7.37 7.81 -3.02
C MET A 20 -8.61 7.94 -3.93
N MET A 21 -9.66 7.15 -3.68
CA MET A 21 -10.91 7.24 -4.42
C MET A 21 -11.62 8.59 -4.20
N SER A 22 -11.64 9.09 -2.97
CA SER A 22 -12.24 10.39 -2.63
C SER A 22 -11.43 11.56 -3.18
N SER A 23 -10.10 11.45 -3.19
CA SER A 23 -9.19 12.47 -3.74
C SER A 23 -8.98 12.34 -5.24
N GLN A 24 -9.59 11.33 -5.86
CA GLN A 24 -9.53 11.02 -7.28
C GLN A 24 -8.10 10.83 -7.83
N ILE A 25 -7.23 10.21 -7.03
CA ILE A 25 -5.85 9.90 -7.40
C ILE A 25 -5.66 8.40 -7.62
N ALA A 26 -4.91 8.03 -8.65
CA ALA A 26 -4.70 6.63 -9.03
C ALA A 26 -3.46 6.01 -8.37
N ASP A 27 -2.52 6.84 -7.93
CA ASP A 27 -1.26 6.43 -7.32
C ASP A 27 -0.83 7.39 -6.20
N VAL A 28 -0.10 6.86 -5.21
CA VAL A 28 0.46 7.63 -4.11
C VAL A 28 1.79 7.06 -3.66
N THR A 29 2.80 7.91 -3.51
CA THR A 29 4.09 7.53 -2.92
C THR A 29 4.10 7.87 -1.44
N LYS A 30 4.35 6.88 -0.58
CA LYS A 30 4.52 7.06 0.86
C LYS A 30 5.94 6.64 1.27
N SER A 31 6.51 7.33 2.26
CA SER A 31 7.75 6.85 2.88
C SER A 31 7.46 5.63 3.75
N VAL A 32 8.43 4.72 3.85
CA VAL A 32 8.33 3.56 4.73
C VAL A 32 8.17 3.98 6.19
N ASP A 33 8.75 5.12 6.59
CA ASP A 33 8.53 5.72 7.91
C ASP A 33 7.07 6.08 8.18
N ALA A 34 6.41 6.74 7.22
CA ALA A 34 5.00 7.09 7.35
C ALA A 34 4.12 5.83 7.45
N ILE A 35 4.47 4.78 6.71
CA ILE A 35 3.76 3.49 6.75
C ILE A 35 3.95 2.80 8.10
N ILE A 36 5.19 2.76 8.63
CA ILE A 36 5.49 2.17 9.94
C ILE A 36 4.73 2.91 11.04
N ALA A 37 4.69 4.25 10.99
CA ALA A 37 3.96 5.06 11.95
C ALA A 37 2.45 4.79 11.88
N ALA A 38 1.86 4.78 10.68
CA ALA A 38 0.42 4.55 10.48
C ALA A 38 -0.02 3.13 10.86
N THR A 39 0.84 2.14 10.62
CA THR A 39 0.55 0.71 10.91
C THR A 39 1.04 0.26 12.28
N ALA A 40 1.74 1.14 13.02
CA ALA A 40 2.37 0.90 14.31
C ALA A 40 3.27 -0.36 14.35
N MET A 41 4.07 -0.54 13.29
CA MET A 41 5.03 -1.66 13.13
C MET A 41 6.32 -1.45 13.94
N THR A 42 6.22 -1.11 15.23
CA THR A 42 7.38 -0.71 16.06
C THR A 42 8.42 -1.82 16.25
N LYS A 43 8.01 -3.10 16.25
CA LYS A 43 8.93 -4.26 16.31
C LYS A 43 9.36 -4.77 14.93
N GLY A 44 8.70 -4.32 13.87
CA GLY A 44 8.85 -4.82 12.49
C GLY A 44 9.57 -3.85 11.55
N GLU A 45 10.10 -2.72 12.03
CA GLU A 45 10.70 -1.69 11.17
C GLU A 45 11.75 -2.24 10.21
N LYS A 46 12.71 -3.03 10.69
CA LYS A 46 13.72 -3.66 9.83
C LYS A 46 13.11 -4.56 8.76
N THR A 47 11.99 -5.22 9.09
CA THR A 47 11.26 -6.08 8.17
C THR A 47 10.55 -5.25 7.10
N VAL A 48 9.81 -4.19 7.49
CA VAL A 48 9.11 -3.32 6.53
C VAL A 48 10.10 -2.58 5.64
N ARG A 49 11.29 -2.23 6.11
CA ARG A 49 12.33 -1.62 5.26
C ARG A 49 13.02 -2.60 4.32
N SER A 50 12.77 -3.91 4.40
CA SER A 50 13.46 -4.87 3.53
C SER A 50 12.78 -5.00 2.17
N GLU A 51 13.56 -5.10 1.10
CA GLU A 51 13.10 -5.45 -0.25
C GLU A 51 12.22 -6.72 -0.24
N ARG A 52 12.66 -7.76 0.48
CA ARG A 52 11.96 -9.05 0.58
C ARG A 52 10.53 -8.90 1.10
N PHE A 53 10.30 -7.97 2.03
CA PHE A 53 8.96 -7.71 2.55
C PHE A 53 8.05 -7.16 1.46
N TRP A 54 8.51 -6.19 0.68
CA TRP A 54 7.73 -5.56 -0.37
C TRP A 54 7.52 -6.48 -1.57
N LEU A 55 8.49 -7.31 -1.92
CA LEU A 55 8.30 -8.39 -2.90
C LEU A 55 7.21 -9.37 -2.45
N ALA A 56 7.16 -9.72 -1.16
CA ALA A 56 6.10 -10.59 -0.63
C ALA A 56 4.72 -9.91 -0.69
N CYS A 57 4.66 -8.59 -0.45
CA CYS A 57 3.44 -7.79 -0.62
C CYS A 57 2.96 -7.78 -2.09
N GLN A 58 3.88 -7.57 -3.04
CA GLN A 58 3.59 -7.61 -4.48
C GLN A 58 3.04 -8.96 -4.91
N ALA A 59 3.62 -10.05 -4.42
CA ALA A 59 3.15 -11.41 -4.68
C ALA A 59 1.81 -11.75 -4.02
N GLY A 60 1.24 -10.84 -3.21
CA GLY A 60 0.00 -11.09 -2.48
C GLY A 60 0.14 -12.21 -1.44
N THR A 61 1.35 -12.47 -0.95
CA THR A 61 1.62 -13.57 -0.03
C THR A 61 1.55 -13.13 1.44
N SER A 62 0.92 -13.98 2.27
CA SER A 62 0.81 -13.78 3.72
C SER A 62 2.19 -13.61 4.37
N PRO A 63 2.37 -12.68 5.34
CA PRO A 63 1.34 -11.95 6.10
C PRO A 63 0.91 -10.57 5.54
N ASN A 64 1.37 -10.16 4.36
CA ASN A 64 1.15 -8.79 3.86
C ASN A 64 0.21 -8.70 2.64
N GLU A 65 -0.57 -9.75 2.40
CA GLU A 65 -1.59 -9.81 1.35
C GLU A 65 -2.64 -8.69 1.41
N PHE A 66 -2.71 -7.94 2.52
CA PHE A 66 -3.69 -6.87 2.73
C PHE A 66 -3.62 -5.76 1.68
N LEU A 67 -2.42 -5.38 1.22
CA LEU A 67 -2.29 -4.37 0.16
C LEU A 67 -2.86 -4.88 -1.18
N ALA A 68 -2.53 -6.11 -1.55
CA ALA A 68 -3.07 -6.74 -2.75
C ALA A 68 -4.60 -6.93 -2.64
N LYS A 69 -5.12 -7.36 -1.49
CA LYS A 69 -6.56 -7.51 -1.21
C LYS A 69 -7.31 -6.18 -1.19
N ALA A 70 -6.67 -5.12 -0.69
CA ALA A 70 -7.19 -3.76 -0.78
C ALA A 70 -7.21 -3.27 -2.23
N GLY A 71 -6.51 -3.94 -3.15
CA GLY A 71 -6.53 -3.64 -4.58
C GLY A 71 -5.40 -2.72 -5.01
N PHE A 72 -4.23 -2.83 -4.37
CA PHE A 72 -3.04 -2.09 -4.76
C PHE A 72 -2.05 -2.94 -5.57
N GLU A 73 -1.52 -2.32 -6.61
CA GLU A 73 -0.24 -2.65 -7.23
C GLU A 73 0.85 -1.85 -6.51
N ILE A 74 1.99 -2.48 -6.25
CA ILE A 74 3.06 -1.89 -5.43
C ILE A 74 4.29 -1.72 -6.30
N GLU A 75 4.89 -0.54 -6.27
CA GLU A 75 6.20 -0.25 -6.87
C GLU A 75 7.12 0.34 -5.82
N PHE A 76 8.39 -0.03 -5.86
CA PHE A 76 9.40 0.49 -4.94
C PHE A 76 10.78 0.35 -5.56
N GLU A 77 11.71 1.13 -5.06
CA GLU A 77 13.14 0.98 -5.34
C GLU A 77 13.84 0.57 -4.05
N SER A 78 14.88 -0.25 -4.18
CA SER A 78 15.74 -0.62 -3.07
C SER A 78 17.16 -0.12 -3.29
N ASP A 79 17.83 0.26 -2.20
CA ASP A 79 19.21 0.69 -2.23
C ASP A 79 20.19 -0.51 -2.36
N LYS A 80 21.50 -0.22 -2.33
CA LYS A 80 22.55 -1.24 -2.41
C LYS A 80 22.51 -2.25 -1.26
N ASP A 81 21.90 -1.87 -0.13
CA ASP A 81 21.71 -2.70 1.06
C ASP A 81 20.34 -3.43 1.06
N ARG A 82 19.61 -3.39 -0.06
CA ARG A 82 18.26 -3.97 -0.22
C ARG A 82 17.24 -3.36 0.74
N ARG A 83 17.42 -2.09 1.09
CA ARG A 83 16.48 -1.33 1.91
C ARG A 83 15.59 -0.47 1.03
N VAL A 84 14.33 -0.42 1.40
CA VAL A 84 13.28 0.36 0.75
C VAL A 84 12.96 1.55 1.63
N GLU A 85 13.00 2.75 1.05
CA GLU A 85 12.67 3.99 1.75
C GLU A 85 11.30 4.55 1.34
N ARG A 86 10.89 4.29 0.10
CA ARG A 86 9.65 4.79 -0.48
C ARG A 86 8.94 3.71 -1.28
N VAL A 87 7.62 3.75 -1.20
CA VAL A 87 6.75 2.81 -1.91
C VAL A 87 5.65 3.60 -2.59
N THR A 88 5.45 3.34 -3.88
CA THR A 88 4.33 3.83 -4.66
C THR A 88 3.25 2.76 -4.68
N LEU A 89 2.06 3.13 -4.23
CA LEU A 89 0.87 2.29 -4.21
C LEU A 89 -0.07 2.79 -5.29
N LYS A 90 -0.34 1.94 -6.28
CA LYS A 90 -1.22 2.24 -7.41
C LYS A 90 -2.50 1.44 -7.26
N LEU A 91 -3.64 2.03 -7.57
CA LEU A 91 -4.88 1.27 -7.70
C LEU A 91 -4.70 0.19 -8.78
N ASN A 92 -5.19 -1.02 -8.53
CA ASN A 92 -5.21 -2.08 -9.53
C ASN A 92 -6.19 -1.73 -10.69
N PRO A 93 -6.21 -2.50 -11.80
CA PRO A 93 -7.05 -2.20 -12.94
C PRO A 93 -8.55 -2.09 -12.60
N THR A 94 -9.03 -2.89 -11.64
CA THR A 94 -10.42 -2.85 -11.18
C THR A 94 -10.75 -1.51 -10.54
N TRP A 95 -9.94 -1.04 -9.59
CA TRP A 95 -10.17 0.24 -8.92
C TRP A 95 -9.89 1.43 -9.81
N LYS A 96 -8.90 1.34 -10.72
CA LYS A 96 -8.66 2.34 -11.77
C LYS A 96 -9.89 2.52 -12.66
N ALA A 97 -10.53 1.43 -13.08
CA ALA A 97 -11.75 1.50 -13.89
C ALA A 97 -12.92 2.13 -13.13
N ILE A 98 -13.09 1.81 -11.84
CA ILE A 98 -14.11 2.44 -11.00
C ILE A 98 -13.83 3.94 -10.85
N LEU A 99 -12.58 4.33 -10.59
CA LEU A 99 -12.17 5.72 -10.47
C LEU A 99 -12.42 6.48 -11.78
N GLN A 100 -12.05 5.90 -12.92
CA GLN A 100 -12.28 6.49 -14.23
C GLN A 100 -13.78 6.75 -14.46
N GLY A 101 -14.65 5.78 -14.13
CA GLY A 101 -16.09 5.97 -14.25
C GLY A 101 -16.66 7.08 -13.36
N VAL A 102 -16.04 7.38 -12.22
CA VAL A 102 -16.40 8.53 -11.37
C VAL A 102 -15.90 9.84 -11.99
N LEU A 103 -14.67 9.85 -12.51
CA LEU A 103 -14.10 11.02 -13.19
C LEU A 103 -14.91 11.41 -14.42
N ASP A 104 -15.27 10.44 -15.26
CA ASP A 104 -16.05 10.65 -16.49
C ASP A 104 -17.44 11.27 -16.19
N ARG A 105 -18.08 10.82 -15.09
CA ARG A 105 -19.38 11.37 -14.64
C ARG A 105 -19.29 12.79 -14.11
N ASN A 106 -18.18 13.17 -13.49
CA ASN A 106 -17.97 14.53 -13.00
C ASN A 106 -17.58 15.52 -14.12
N ALA A 107 -17.08 15.00 -15.25
CA ALA A 107 -16.70 15.78 -16.41
C ALA A 107 -17.88 16.10 -17.35
N THR A 108 -19.06 15.52 -17.10
CA THR A 108 -20.29 15.71 -17.87
C THR A 108 -21.26 16.62 -17.10
#